data_AF-A0A516NG84-F1
#
_entry.id   AF-A0A516NG84-F1
#
_cell.length_a   1.000
_cell.length_b   1.000
_cell.length_c   1.000
_cell.angle_alpha   90.00
_cell.angle_beta   90.00
_cell.angle_gamma   90.00
#
_symmetry.space_group_name_H-M   'P 1'
#
loop_
_entity.id
_entity.type
_entity.pdbx_description
1 polymer ?
#
loop_
_entity_poly.entity_id
_entity_poly.type
_entity_poly.pdbx_seq_one_letter_code
_entity_poly.pdbx_strand_id
1 'polypeptide(L)' 'MTGHISYQHRDDGIWPVGEDGWPVTTEELRELGAEVRDALSLLAGPEVIDVEPESVVDINAGDRP' A
#
# COMPACT_ATOMS: atom_id res chain seq x y z
N MET A 1 5.95 -21.39 12.59
CA MET A 1 6.79 -20.26 13.03
C MET A 1 5.95 -19.01 12.86
N THR A 2 5.71 -18.22 13.91
CA THR A 2 4.95 -16.96 13.82
C THR A 2 5.92 -15.83 13.51
N GLY A 3 6.52 -15.86 12.31
CA GLY A 3 7.40 -14.80 11.85
C GLY A 3 6.58 -13.59 11.45
N HIS A 4 7.05 -12.39 11.80
CA HIS A 4 6.39 -11.16 11.40
C HIS A 4 6.60 -10.94 9.89
N ILE A 5 5.53 -10.65 9.15
CA ILE A 5 5.65 -10.26 7.74
C ILE A 5 5.96 -8.78 7.64
N SER A 6 6.94 -8.47 6.80
CA SER A 6 7.27 -7.11 6.40
C SER A 6 6.85 -6.87 4.95
N TYR A 7 6.76 -5.60 4.57
CA TYR A 7 6.35 -5.19 3.22
C TYR A 7 7.45 -4.37 2.57
N GLN A 8 7.80 -4.72 1.34
CA GLN A 8 8.78 -4.00 0.53
C GLN A 8 8.06 -3.27 -0.61
N HIS A 9 8.28 -1.95 -0.69
CA HIS A 9 7.86 -1.15 -1.83
C HIS A 9 8.80 -1.36 -3.01
N ARG A 10 8.23 -1.60 -4.19
CA ARG A 10 8.91 -1.77 -5.47
C ARG A 10 8.21 -0.94 -6.53
N ASP A 11 8.87 -0.76 -7.67
CA ASP A 11 8.31 -0.03 -8.82
C ASP A 11 7.03 -0.67 -9.38
N ASP A 12 6.84 -1.97 -9.15
CA ASP A 12 5.68 -2.76 -9.58
C ASP A 12 4.62 -2.98 -8.49
N GLY A 13 4.82 -2.41 -7.29
CA GLY A 13 3.86 -2.48 -6.19
C GLY A 13 4.48 -2.85 -4.84
N ILE A 14 3.64 -3.26 -3.90
CA ILE A 14 4.05 -3.64 -2.54
C ILE A 14 4.08 -5.15 -2.44
N TRP A 15 5.21 -5.70 -2.01
CA TRP A 15 5.43 -7.15 -1.92
C TRP A 15 5.65 -7.60 -0.48
N PRO A 16 5.02 -8.70 -0.02
CA PRO A 16 5.32 -9.29 1.28
C PRO A 16 6.70 -9.97 1.27
N VAL A 17 7.49 -9.72 2.31
CA VAL A 17 8.80 -10.33 2.54
C VAL A 17 8.87 -10.96 3.93
N GLY A 18 9.60 -12.08 4.01
CA GLY A 18 9.90 -12.75 5.25
C GLY A 18 10.89 -11.95 6.11
N GLU A 19 11.18 -12.46 7.31
CA GLU A 19 12.16 -11.85 8.22
C GLU A 19 13.58 -11.84 7.65
N ASP A 20 13.85 -12.73 6.69
CA ASP A 20 15.11 -12.82 5.94
C ASP A 20 15.19 -11.83 4.76
N GLY A 21 14.11 -11.08 4.50
CA GLY A 21 14.01 -10.13 3.40
C GLY A 21 13.75 -10.77 2.04
N TRP A 22 13.59 -12.09 1.97
CA TRP A 22 13.19 -12.77 0.74
C TRP A 22 11.68 -12.69 0.53
N PRO A 23 11.19 -12.76 -0.73
CA PRO A 23 9.76 -12.82 -0.99
C PRO A 23 9.12 -14.02 -0.29
N VAL A 24 7.99 -13.78 0.38
CA VAL A 24 7.23 -14.86 1.04
C VAL A 24 6.72 -15.84 -0.02
N THR A 25 6.93 -17.14 0.21
CA THR A 25 6.45 -18.21 -0.66
C THR A 25 4.93 -18.39 -0.55
N THR A 26 4.33 -19.10 -1.50
CA THR A 26 2.87 -19.35 -1.47
C THR A 26 2.47 -20.21 -0.27
N GLU A 27 3.34 -21.12 0.15
CA GLU A 27 3.18 -21.99 1.31
C GLU A 27 3.20 -21.19 2.61
N GLU A 28 4.19 -20.31 2.78
CA GLU A 28 4.27 -19.40 3.93
C GLU A 28 3.08 -18.44 3.95
N LEU A 29 2.63 -17.99 2.79
CA LEU A 29 1.43 -17.17 2.67
C LEU A 29 0.16 -17.92 3.12
N ARG A 30 0.07 -19.23 2.89
CA ARG A 30 -1.06 -20.06 3.33
C ARG A 30 -1.04 -20.33 4.83
N GLU A 31 0.14 -20.33 5.43
CA GLU A 31 0.29 -20.45 6.88
C GLU A 31 -0.11 -19.17 7.62
N LEU A 32 -0.15 -18.03 6.92
CA LEU A 32 -0.78 -16.83 7.45
C LEU A 32 -2.28 -17.04 7.55
N GLY A 33 -2.84 -16.60 8.69
CA GLY A 33 -4.28 -16.59 8.90
C GLY A 33 -5.02 -15.96 7.73
N ALA A 34 -6.24 -16.45 7.46
CA ALA A 34 -7.06 -16.01 6.34
C ALA A 34 -7.20 -14.47 6.26
N GLU A 35 -7.27 -13.81 7.41
CA GLU A 35 -7.37 -12.35 7.54
C GLU A 35 -6.18 -11.59 6.92
N VAL A 36 -4.96 -12.11 7.07
CA VAL A 36 -3.74 -11.49 6.49
C VAL A 36 -3.72 -11.68 4.97
N ARG A 37 -4.20 -12.83 4.49
CA ARG A 37 -4.31 -13.13 3.06
C ARG A 37 -5.34 -12.24 2.37
N ASP A 38 -6.47 -11.99 3.03
CA ASP A 38 -7.50 -11.09 2.52
C ASP A 38 -6.98 -9.64 2.46
N ALA A 39 -6.28 -9.18 3.50
CA ALA A 39 -5.63 -7.87 3.50
C ALA A 39 -4.57 -7.74 2.38
N LEU A 40 -3.78 -8.79 2.15
CA LEU A 40 -2.82 -8.83 1.04
C LEU A 40 -3.48 -8.75 -0.33
N SER A 41 -4.64 -9.39 -0.50
CA SER A 41 -5.40 -9.28 -1.75
C SER A 41 -5.89 -7.87 -2.02
N LEU A 42 -6.12 -7.06 -0.97
CA LEU A 42 -6.44 -5.62 -1.11
C LEU A 42 -5.22 -4.77 -1.48
N LEU A 43 -4.01 -5.19 -1.06
CA LEU A 43 -2.75 -4.49 -1.35
C LEU A 43 -2.12 -4.87 -2.69
N ALA A 44 -2.41 -6.08 -3.20
CA ALA A 44 -1.88 -6.60 -4.45
C ALA A 44 -2.42 -5.90 -5.71
N GLY A 45 -3.26 -4.88 -5.55
CA GLY A 45 -3.69 -4.02 -6.64
C GLY A 45 -4.42 -2.80 -6.12
N PRO A 46 -3.72 -1.68 -5.83
CA PRO A 46 -4.42 -0.41 -5.72
C PRO A 46 -4.96 -0.08 -7.12
N GLU A 47 -6.28 0.08 -7.23
CA GLU A 47 -6.82 0.95 -8.28
C GLU A 47 -6.15 2.31 -8.04
N VAL A 48 -5.22 2.68 -8.92
CA VAL A 48 -4.57 3.99 -8.87
C VAL A 48 -5.67 5.00 -9.23
N ILE A 49 -6.27 5.58 -8.21
CA ILE A 49 -7.20 6.71 -8.39
C ILE A 49 -6.31 7.91 -8.68
N ASP A 50 -6.19 8.26 -9.97
CA ASP A 50 -5.55 9.50 -10.39
C ASP A 50 -6.45 10.66 -9.95
N VAL A 51 -6.13 11.23 -8.79
CA VAL A 51 -6.83 12.42 -8.29
C VAL A 51 -6.12 13.62 -8.90
N GLU A 52 -6.70 14.20 -9.95
CA GLU A 52 -6.24 15.49 -10.46
C GLU A 52 -6.37 16.53 -9.32
N PRO A 53 -5.27 17.19 -8.90
CA PRO A 53 -5.34 18.19 -7.84
C PRO A 53 -6.18 19.38 -8.32
N GLU A 54 -7.18 19.78 -7.54
CA GLU A 54 -7.90 21.01 -7.80
C GLU A 54 -6.94 22.20 -7.71
N SER A 55 -6.90 23.03 -8.76
CA SER A 55 -6.06 24.22 -8.80
C SER A 55 -6.62 25.26 -7.82
N VAL A 56 -6.01 25.40 -6.65
CA VAL A 56 -6.33 26.45 -5.69
C VAL A 56 -5.76 27.79 -6.21
N VAL A 57 -6.65 28.76 -6.45
CA VAL A 57 -6.26 30.15 -6.73
C VAL A 57 -6.34 30.93 -5.42
N ASP A 58 -5.24 31.56 -5.01
CA ASP A 58 -5.24 32.44 -3.84
C ASP A 58 -6.23 33.59 -4.05
N ILE A 59 -7.28 33.64 -3.24
CA ILE A 59 -8.12 34.83 -3.15
C ILE A 59 -7.33 35.91 -2.39
N ASN A 60 -6.74 36.86 -3.10
CA ASN A 60 -6.20 38.06 -2.47
C ASN A 60 -7.34 38.73 -1.67
N ALA A 61 -7.28 38.63 -0.35
CA ALA A 61 -8.14 39.37 0.56
C ALA A 61 -7.73 40.85 0.52
N GLY A 62 -8.15 41.54 -0.53
CA GLY A 62 -7.72 42.89 -0.84
C GLY A 62 -8.75 43.63 -1.66
N ASP A 63 -10.00 43.65 -1.21
CA ASP A 63 -10.89 44.75 -1.57
C ASP A 63 -11.77 45.10 -0.36
N ARG A 64 -11.34 46.14 0.37
CA ARG A 64 -12.16 46.85 1.36
C ARG A 64 -12.92 47.94 0.61
N PRO A 65 -14.25 48.02 0.70
CA PRO A 65 -14.92 49.30 0.64
C PRO A 65 -14.65 50.14 1.90
#